data_AF-A0A2A6RLF9-F1
#
_entry.id   AF-A0A2A6RLF9-F1
#
_cell.length_a   1.000
_cell.length_b   1.000
_cell.length_c   1.000
_cell.angle_alpha   90.00
_cell.angle_beta   90.00
_cell.angle_gamma   90.00
#
_symmetry.space_group_name_H-M   'P 1'
#
loop_
_entity.id
_entity.type
_entity.pdbx_description
1 polymer ?
#
loop_
_entity_poly.entity_id
_entity_poly.type
_entity_poly.pdbx_seq_one_letter_code
_entity_poly.pdbx_strand_id
1 'polypeptide(L)'
;MFFSIIRLAAGALAMELFIIGLVFGLMAMRMFMRMFRRSEAPVVVVHWPERRSASPGCLRFFVVLGLLAGGFIISSHFWPAQADQQSLGATMRPATPSPLVGAMVAHTPTLTTPREGAEEKNRTGLALFAGGDYAAAEVWFQAAISADPSYYEPYNNLAFCLYERGDIERAIGLWHTALQLDPGSPDAHAGLATALWMVGQHHEAQQSYQRALELQPLYGNADWMAQARYWSPKILADSQPLRGRLVL
;
A
#
# COMPACT_ATOMS: atom_id res chain seq x y z
N MET A 1 49.82 12.18 29.43
CA MET A 1 49.35 12.24 28.02
C MET A 1 49.03 10.86 27.42
N PHE A 2 49.85 9.83 27.60
CA PHE A 2 49.61 8.49 27.00
C PHE A 2 48.28 7.82 27.39
N PHE A 3 47.85 7.92 28.66
CA PHE A 3 46.59 7.31 29.11
C PHE A 3 45.32 7.95 28.52
N SER A 4 45.37 9.22 28.09
CA SER A 4 44.21 9.91 27.51
C SER A 4 43.98 9.51 26.05
N ILE A 5 45.03 9.15 25.31
CA ILE A 5 44.94 8.75 23.89
C ILE A 5 44.37 7.32 23.78
N ILE A 6 44.73 6.42 24.70
CA ILE A 6 44.23 5.04 24.74
C ILE A 6 42.72 5.00 25.06
N ARG A 7 42.25 5.90 25.95
CA ARG A 7 40.81 6.01 26.27
C ARG A 7 39.96 6.53 25.11
N LEU A 8 40.49 7.44 24.28
CA LEU A 8 39.78 7.92 23.08
C LEU A 8 39.70 6.84 21.99
N ALA A 9 40.78 6.09 21.77
CA ALA A 9 40.82 5.03 20.75
C ALA A 9 39.88 3.86 21.08
N ALA A 10 39.75 3.50 22.36
CA ALA A 10 38.82 2.47 22.81
C ALA A 10 37.34 2.88 22.62
N GLY A 11 37.02 4.16 22.77
CA GLY A 11 35.67 4.69 22.55
C GLY A 11 35.24 4.69 21.08
N ALA A 12 36.17 4.98 20.17
CA ALA A 12 35.91 4.96 18.73
C ALA A 12 35.63 3.53 18.21
N LEU A 13 36.43 2.55 18.62
CA LEU A 13 36.24 1.14 18.27
C LEU A 13 34.94 0.55 18.84
N ALA A 14 34.54 0.97 20.04
CA ALA A 14 33.27 0.55 20.64
C ALA A 14 32.06 1.10 19.87
N MET A 15 32.16 2.32 19.33
CA MET A 15 31.10 2.94 18.53
C MET A 15 30.96 2.30 17.15
N GLU A 16 32.08 1.96 16.49
CA GLU A 16 32.07 1.26 15.20
C GLU A 16 31.45 -0.14 15.31
N LEU A 17 31.80 -0.89 16.36
CA LEU A 17 31.21 -2.22 16.62
C LEU A 17 29.70 -2.13 16.91
N PHE A 18 29.25 -1.06 17.57
CA PHE A 18 27.83 -0.82 17.83
C PHE A 18 27.06 -0.53 16.53
N ILE A 19 27.62 0.29 15.64
CA ILE A 19 27.00 0.60 14.35
C ILE A 19 26.93 -0.64 13.45
N ILE A 20 28.00 -1.44 13.42
CA ILE A 20 28.03 -2.72 12.66
C ILE A 20 26.94 -3.67 13.20
N GLY A 21 26.81 -3.81 14.52
CA GLY A 21 25.76 -4.62 15.14
C GLY A 21 24.34 -4.15 14.79
N LEU A 22 24.11 -2.82 14.78
CA LEU A 22 22.81 -2.24 14.45
C LEU A 22 22.45 -2.46 12.97
N VAL A 23 23.41 -2.31 12.06
CA VAL A 23 23.22 -2.57 10.62
C VAL A 23 22.96 -4.05 10.35
N PHE A 24 23.71 -4.95 11.00
CA PHE A 24 23.50 -6.39 10.87
C PHE A 24 22.15 -6.83 11.42
N GLY A 25 21.71 -6.26 12.55
CA GLY A 25 20.39 -6.47 13.12
C GLY A 25 19.26 -5.99 12.20
N LEU A 26 19.40 -4.80 11.59
CA LEU A 26 18.41 -4.27 10.65
C LEU A 26 18.34 -5.08 9.35
N MET A 27 19.49 -5.57 8.85
CA MET A 27 19.55 -6.46 7.69
C MET A 27 18.94 -7.83 7.99
N ALA A 28 19.25 -8.44 9.13
CA ALA A 28 18.64 -9.69 9.58
C ALA A 28 17.12 -9.55 9.75
N MET A 29 16.65 -8.44 10.33
CA MET A 29 15.23 -8.16 10.47
C MET A 29 14.55 -7.92 9.11
N ARG A 30 15.19 -7.21 8.17
CA ARG A 30 14.66 -7.05 6.80
C ARG A 30 14.65 -8.36 6.01
N MET A 31 15.65 -9.22 6.20
CA MET A 31 15.72 -10.53 5.57
C MET A 31 14.66 -11.48 6.15
N PHE A 32 14.47 -11.45 7.47
CA PHE A 32 13.43 -12.19 8.18
C PHE A 32 12.02 -11.73 7.78
N MET A 33 11.78 -10.42 7.68
CA MET A 33 10.50 -9.84 7.21
C MET A 33 10.22 -10.18 5.73
N ARG A 34 11.26 -10.30 4.88
CA ARG A 34 11.11 -10.77 3.50
C ARG A 34 10.85 -12.27 3.42
N MET A 35 11.40 -13.06 4.34
CA MET A 35 11.18 -14.51 4.42
C MET A 35 9.75 -14.82 4.90
N PHE A 36 9.26 -14.11 5.93
CA PHE A 36 7.88 -14.26 6.43
C PHE A 36 6.80 -13.80 5.44
N ARG A 37 7.11 -12.89 4.51
CA ARG A 37 6.19 -12.52 3.43
C ARG A 37 6.05 -13.61 2.35
N ARG A 38 6.82 -14.70 2.44
CA ARG A 38 6.83 -15.82 1.48
C ARG A 38 6.68 -17.23 2.09
N SER A 39 6.65 -17.39 3.40
CA SER A 39 6.64 -18.71 4.04
C SER A 39 5.35 -18.98 4.83
N GLU A 40 4.53 -19.88 4.32
CA GLU A 40 3.49 -20.60 5.07
C GLU A 40 4.17 -21.40 6.20
N ALA A 41 4.22 -20.87 7.42
CA ALA A 41 4.72 -21.62 8.57
C ALA A 41 3.61 -22.52 9.14
N PRO A 42 3.85 -23.84 9.33
CA PRO A 42 2.83 -24.74 9.84
C PRO A 42 2.59 -24.50 11.34
N VAL A 43 1.31 -24.35 11.72
CA VAL A 43 0.88 -24.26 13.12
C VAL A 43 1.00 -25.65 13.77
N VAL A 44 1.83 -25.76 14.81
CA VAL A 44 1.94 -26.97 15.63
C VAL A 44 0.97 -26.85 16.81
N VAL A 45 -0.09 -27.66 16.82
CA VAL A 45 -1.01 -27.77 17.97
C VAL A 45 -0.56 -28.95 18.82
N VAL A 46 -0.09 -28.68 20.04
CA VAL A 46 0.24 -29.71 21.03
C VAL A 46 -1.01 -29.99 21.86
N HIS A 47 -1.56 -31.20 21.76
CA HIS A 47 -2.63 -31.66 22.66
C HIS A 47 -2.02 -32.25 23.93
N TRP A 48 -2.44 -31.73 25.08
CA TRP A 48 -2.12 -32.29 26.39
C TRP A 48 -3.20 -33.30 26.82
N PRO A 49 -2.86 -34.45 27.42
CA PRO A 49 -3.86 -35.40 27.89
C PRO A 49 -4.62 -34.82 29.09
N GLU A 50 -5.94 -34.79 29.01
CA GLU A 50 -6.81 -34.38 30.12
C GLU A 50 -6.60 -35.31 31.32
N ARG A 51 -5.96 -34.82 32.39
CA ARG A 51 -6.09 -35.44 33.71
C ARG A 51 -7.41 -34.99 34.32
N ARG A 52 -8.32 -35.96 34.48
CA ARG A 52 -9.51 -35.87 35.34
C ARG A 52 -9.07 -35.68 36.79
N SER A 53 -9.10 -34.45 37.29
CA SER A 53 -9.45 -34.06 38.67
C SER A 53 -8.98 -32.62 38.94
N ALA A 54 -9.85 -31.64 38.71
CA ALA A 54 -9.66 -30.29 39.24
C ALA A 54 -10.80 -30.00 40.21
N SER A 55 -10.46 -29.67 41.45
CA SER A 55 -11.36 -29.17 42.49
C SER A 55 -11.98 -27.81 42.09
N PRO A 56 -13.18 -27.47 42.60
CA PRO A 56 -13.91 -26.30 42.16
C PRO A 56 -13.31 -25.04 42.78
N GLY A 57 -12.56 -24.27 41.99
CA GLY A 57 -11.97 -23.01 42.47
C GLY A 57 -11.03 -22.28 41.50
N CYS A 58 -10.53 -22.92 40.45
CA CYS A 58 -9.64 -22.24 39.48
C CYS A 58 -10.41 -21.85 38.22
N LEU A 59 -11.02 -20.67 38.29
CA LEU A 59 -11.66 -20.00 37.18
C LEU A 59 -10.61 -19.63 36.11
N ARG A 60 -10.93 -20.01 34.87
CA ARG A 60 -10.34 -19.58 33.59
C ARG A 60 -9.60 -18.23 33.64
N PHE A 61 -8.29 -18.27 33.56
CA PHE A 61 -7.47 -17.18 33.02
C PHE A 61 -6.39 -17.81 32.15
N PHE A 62 -6.16 -17.24 30.97
CA PHE A 62 -5.05 -17.41 30.01
C PHE A 62 -5.56 -17.59 28.58
N VAL A 63 -6.25 -16.55 28.11
CA VAL A 63 -6.34 -16.15 26.71
C VAL A 63 -5.25 -15.10 26.48
N VAL A 64 -4.37 -15.36 25.50
CA VAL A 64 -3.62 -14.39 24.68
C VAL A 64 -2.72 -13.38 25.42
N LEU A 65 -1.41 -13.60 25.36
CA LEU A 65 -0.44 -12.50 25.32
C LEU A 65 0.68 -12.80 24.32
N GLY A 66 0.67 -12.03 23.22
CA GLY A 66 1.80 -11.59 22.39
C GLY A 66 2.98 -12.51 22.12
N LEU A 67 3.13 -12.86 20.83
CA LEU A 67 4.44 -12.91 20.17
C LEU A 67 5.30 -11.71 20.59
N LEU A 68 6.57 -11.94 20.93
CA LEU A 68 7.76 -11.16 20.54
C LEU A 68 8.96 -11.59 21.39
N ALA A 69 10.11 -11.66 20.74
CA ALA A 69 11.44 -12.03 21.26
C ALA A 69 11.67 -13.52 21.51
N GLY A 70 12.62 -14.07 20.74
CA GLY A 70 13.27 -15.33 21.08
C GLY A 70 13.84 -15.22 22.49
N GLY A 71 13.29 -16.02 23.40
CA GLY A 71 13.72 -16.10 24.78
C GLY A 71 13.68 -17.54 25.22
N PHE A 72 14.87 -18.13 25.37
CA PHE A 72 15.06 -19.33 26.20
C PHE A 72 14.47 -19.06 27.58
N ILE A 73 13.50 -19.86 28.01
CA ILE A 73 13.14 -19.95 29.43
C ILE A 73 13.94 -21.13 30.00
N ILE A 74 15.10 -20.83 30.58
CA ILE A 74 15.67 -21.64 31.65
C ILE A 74 14.91 -21.20 32.91
N SER A 75 13.86 -21.93 33.29
CA SER A 75 13.28 -21.80 34.63
C SER A 75 13.81 -22.96 35.47
N SER A 76 14.71 -22.61 36.37
CA SER A 76 15.31 -23.48 37.37
C SER A 76 14.29 -23.82 38.46
N HIS A 77 13.56 -24.92 38.30
CA HIS A 77 12.83 -25.56 39.40
C HIS A 77 13.24 -27.02 39.55
N PHE A 78 14.01 -27.23 40.62
CA PHE A 78 14.32 -28.45 41.38
C PHE A 78 13.61 -29.73 40.90
N TRP A 79 14.35 -30.62 40.22
CA TRP A 79 13.94 -31.99 39.91
C TRP A 79 14.52 -32.93 40.99
N PRO A 80 13.71 -33.67 41.76
CA PRO A 80 14.24 -34.72 42.61
C PRO A 80 14.70 -35.88 41.72
N ALA A 81 15.93 -36.32 41.94
CA ALA A 81 16.56 -37.42 41.24
C ALA A 81 15.83 -38.75 41.55
N GLN A 82 14.87 -39.12 40.69
CA GLN A 82 14.45 -40.49 40.33
C GLN A 82 13.08 -40.41 39.63
N ALA A 83 13.09 -40.36 38.29
CA ALA A 83 11.91 -40.67 37.50
C ALA A 83 12.38 -41.43 36.26
N ASP A 84 11.93 -42.67 36.19
CA ASP A 84 12.29 -43.68 35.20
C ASP A 84 12.19 -43.19 33.75
N GLN A 85 13.21 -43.52 32.98
CA GLN A 85 13.35 -43.19 31.56
C GLN A 85 12.55 -44.13 30.64
N GLN A 86 11.51 -44.79 31.14
CA GLN A 86 10.73 -45.80 30.41
C GLN A 86 9.25 -45.40 30.34
N SER A 87 8.88 -44.49 29.43
CA SER A 87 7.54 -44.41 28.79
C SER A 87 7.32 -43.18 27.89
N LEU A 88 8.35 -42.64 27.23
CA LEU A 88 8.18 -41.56 26.26
C LEU A 88 8.52 -42.03 24.85
N GLY A 89 7.69 -42.94 24.32
CA GLY A 89 7.66 -43.25 22.89
C GLY A 89 6.86 -42.18 22.15
N ALA A 90 7.52 -41.10 21.71
CA ALA A 90 6.92 -40.15 20.77
C ALA A 90 6.96 -40.76 19.35
N THR A 91 5.94 -41.54 18.98
CA THR A 91 5.76 -41.97 17.58
C THR A 91 5.33 -40.78 16.74
N MET A 92 6.24 -40.28 15.89
CA MET A 92 5.92 -39.33 14.82
C MET A 92 5.03 -40.02 13.78
N ARG A 93 3.79 -39.57 13.63
CA ARG A 93 3.00 -39.77 12.40
C ARG A 93 2.95 -38.45 11.64
N PRO A 94 3.21 -38.44 10.32
CA PRO A 94 2.95 -37.25 9.52
C PRO A 94 1.46 -36.90 9.65
N ALA A 95 1.18 -35.65 10.01
CA ALA A 95 -0.18 -35.14 10.05
C ALA A 95 -0.73 -35.19 8.62
N THR A 96 -1.69 -36.09 8.38
CA THR A 96 -2.53 -35.97 7.19
C THR A 96 -3.44 -34.78 7.43
N PRO A 97 -3.35 -33.70 6.62
CA PRO A 97 -4.22 -32.56 6.81
C PRO A 97 -5.66 -33.03 6.68
N SER A 98 -6.53 -32.60 7.60
CA SER A 98 -7.96 -32.86 7.52
C SER A 98 -8.46 -32.41 6.13
N PRO A 99 -9.29 -33.20 5.43
CA PRO A 99 -9.77 -32.85 4.09
C PRO A 99 -10.51 -31.50 4.04
N LEU A 100 -10.99 -31.01 5.18
CA LEU A 100 -11.60 -29.69 5.33
C LEU A 100 -10.59 -28.54 5.28
N VAL A 101 -9.35 -28.76 5.75
CA VAL A 101 -8.27 -27.74 5.75
C VAL A 101 -7.57 -27.71 4.39
N GLY A 102 -7.37 -28.88 3.77
CA GLY A 102 -6.82 -28.96 2.39
C GLY A 102 -7.70 -28.27 1.35
N ALA A 103 -9.03 -28.30 1.54
CA ALA A 103 -9.99 -27.60 0.68
C ALA A 103 -10.08 -26.09 0.93
N MET A 104 -9.64 -25.57 2.08
CA MET A 104 -9.59 -24.12 2.36
C MET A 104 -8.29 -23.45 1.88
N VAL A 105 -7.21 -24.23 1.74
CA VAL A 105 -5.89 -23.73 1.30
C VAL A 105 -5.64 -23.96 -0.19
N ALA A 106 -6.33 -24.93 -0.81
CA ALA A 106 -6.29 -25.12 -2.26
C ALA A 106 -7.22 -24.11 -2.95
N HIS A 107 -6.62 -23.02 -3.44
CA HIS A 107 -7.28 -21.96 -4.20
C HIS A 107 -8.48 -21.33 -3.47
N THR A 108 -8.21 -20.45 -2.51
CA THR A 108 -9.02 -19.24 -2.46
C THR A 108 -8.66 -18.45 -3.72
N PRO A 109 -9.50 -18.42 -4.79
CA PRO A 109 -9.38 -17.32 -5.72
C PRO A 109 -9.43 -16.06 -4.85
N THR A 110 -8.42 -15.21 -4.92
CA THR A 110 -8.58 -13.84 -4.44
C THR A 110 -9.79 -13.33 -5.20
N LEU A 111 -10.95 -13.30 -4.54
CA LEU A 111 -12.17 -12.72 -5.08
C LEU A 111 -11.90 -11.23 -5.10
N THR A 112 -11.12 -10.79 -6.08
CA THR A 112 -10.82 -9.39 -6.33
C THR A 112 -12.15 -8.72 -6.54
N THR A 113 -12.50 -7.79 -5.65
CA THR A 113 -13.72 -7.01 -5.81
C THR A 113 -13.67 -6.25 -7.14
N PRO A 114 -14.83 -5.89 -7.72
CA PRO A 114 -14.87 -5.04 -8.91
C PRO A 114 -13.97 -3.81 -8.76
N ARG A 115 -14.00 -3.18 -7.57
CA ARG A 115 -13.18 -2.03 -7.20
C ARG A 115 -11.68 -2.33 -7.22
N GLU A 116 -11.21 -3.34 -6.50
CA GLU A 116 -9.78 -3.71 -6.48
C GLU A 116 -9.27 -4.05 -7.88
N GLY A 117 -10.11 -4.72 -8.68
CA GLY A 117 -9.80 -5.07 -10.06
C GLY A 117 -9.72 -3.85 -10.97
N ALA A 118 -10.48 -2.79 -10.67
CA ALA A 118 -10.43 -1.52 -11.38
C ALA A 118 -9.22 -0.67 -10.95
N GLU A 119 -8.90 -0.62 -9.66
CA GLU A 119 -7.74 0.06 -9.10
C GLU A 119 -6.42 -0.46 -9.69
N GLU A 120 -6.28 -1.77 -9.81
CA GLU A 120 -5.08 -2.38 -10.40
C GLU A 120 -4.91 -2.03 -11.89
N LYS A 121 -6.01 -2.02 -12.64
CA LYS A 121 -6.01 -1.58 -14.05
C LYS A 121 -5.70 -0.10 -14.16
N ASN A 122 -6.28 0.73 -13.31
CA ASN A 122 -6.01 2.17 -13.25
C ASN A 122 -4.54 2.46 -12.93
N ARG A 123 -3.95 1.75 -11.97
CA ARG A 123 -2.52 1.84 -11.64
C ARG A 123 -1.63 1.51 -12.84
N THR A 124 -2.01 0.50 -13.62
CA THR A 124 -1.29 0.12 -14.84
C THR A 124 -1.41 1.20 -15.91
N GLY A 125 -2.62 1.73 -16.15
CA GLY A 125 -2.83 2.86 -17.06
C GLY A 125 -2.02 4.10 -16.67
N LEU A 126 -1.94 4.42 -15.37
CA LEU A 126 -1.14 5.53 -14.86
C LEU A 126 0.36 5.38 -15.14
N ALA A 127 0.89 4.16 -15.04
CA ALA A 127 2.30 3.90 -15.34
C ALA A 127 2.60 4.13 -16.83
N LEU A 128 1.69 3.73 -17.72
CA LEU A 128 1.80 3.95 -19.16
C LEU A 128 1.65 5.44 -19.52
N PHE A 129 0.70 6.13 -18.89
CA PHE A 129 0.52 7.57 -19.04
C PHE A 129 1.79 8.34 -18.68
N ALA A 130 2.40 8.02 -17.53
CA ALA A 130 3.65 8.64 -17.11
C ALA A 130 4.82 8.35 -18.07
N GLY A 131 4.77 7.21 -18.77
CA GLY A 131 5.72 6.87 -19.84
C GLY A 131 5.43 7.55 -21.19
N GLY A 132 4.34 8.32 -21.31
CA GLY A 132 3.90 8.98 -22.55
C GLY A 132 3.14 8.08 -23.52
N ASP A 133 2.87 6.82 -23.16
CA ASP A 133 2.07 5.91 -23.99
C ASP A 133 0.57 6.09 -23.69
N TYR A 134 0.02 7.19 -24.18
CA TYR A 134 -1.38 7.54 -23.99
C TYR A 134 -2.35 6.56 -24.66
N ALA A 135 -1.91 5.89 -25.74
CA ALA A 135 -2.72 4.90 -26.45
C ALA A 135 -2.91 3.63 -25.61
N ALA A 136 -1.83 3.10 -25.05
CA ALA A 136 -1.91 1.94 -24.17
C ALA A 136 -2.60 2.30 -22.86
N ALA A 137 -2.34 3.49 -22.30
CA ALA A 137 -3.00 3.96 -21.08
C ALA A 137 -4.53 4.04 -21.22
N GLU A 138 -5.03 4.54 -22.36
CA GLU A 138 -6.47 4.58 -22.67
C GLU A 138 -7.13 3.21 -22.55
N VAL A 139 -6.53 2.15 -23.10
CA VAL A 139 -7.06 0.78 -23.02
C VAL A 139 -7.20 0.32 -21.56
N TRP A 140 -6.20 0.60 -20.73
CA TRP A 140 -6.23 0.21 -19.31
C TRP A 140 -7.24 1.02 -18.50
N PHE A 141 -7.41 2.31 -18.77
CA PHE A 141 -8.42 3.11 -18.10
C PHE A 141 -9.84 2.68 -18.50
N GLN A 142 -10.08 2.37 -19.78
CA GLN A 142 -11.37 1.80 -20.22
C GLN A 142 -11.65 0.45 -19.56
N ALA A 143 -10.64 -0.39 -19.41
CA ALA A 143 -10.77 -1.66 -18.70
C ALA A 143 -11.01 -1.47 -17.20
N ALA A 144 -10.47 -0.41 -16.58
CA ALA A 144 -10.76 -0.04 -15.20
C ALA A 144 -12.22 0.42 -15.04
N ILE A 145 -12.70 1.30 -15.92
CA ILE A 145 -14.11 1.74 -15.97
C ILE A 145 -15.04 0.54 -16.14
N SER A 146 -14.70 -0.40 -17.02
CA SER A 146 -15.51 -1.61 -17.26
C SER A 146 -15.56 -2.53 -16.03
N ALA A 147 -14.51 -2.53 -15.21
CA ALA A 147 -14.46 -3.32 -13.98
C ALA A 147 -15.26 -2.68 -12.84
N ASP A 148 -15.20 -1.35 -12.70
CA ASP A 148 -16.01 -0.60 -11.75
C ASP A 148 -16.44 0.76 -12.35
N PRO A 149 -17.67 0.85 -12.89
CA PRO A 149 -18.17 2.10 -13.47
C PRO A 149 -18.37 3.24 -12.47
N SER A 150 -18.37 2.96 -11.16
CA SER A 150 -18.50 3.97 -10.10
C SER A 150 -17.15 4.55 -9.66
N TYR A 151 -16.03 3.98 -10.14
CA TYR A 151 -14.69 4.48 -9.88
C TYR A 151 -14.40 5.72 -10.72
N TYR A 152 -14.36 6.90 -10.10
CA TYR A 152 -14.24 8.17 -10.84
C TYR A 152 -12.84 8.40 -11.42
N GLU A 153 -11.78 7.94 -10.75
CA GLU A 153 -10.39 8.24 -11.12
C GLU A 153 -10.02 7.77 -12.54
N PRO A 154 -10.42 6.58 -13.02
CA PRO A 154 -10.23 6.19 -14.41
C PRO A 154 -10.86 7.12 -15.45
N TYR A 155 -12.02 7.73 -15.15
CA TYR A 155 -12.63 8.70 -16.07
C TYR A 155 -11.78 9.97 -16.15
N ASN A 156 -11.33 10.48 -15.01
CA ASN A 156 -10.41 11.62 -14.96
C ASN A 156 -9.12 11.32 -15.73
N ASN A 157 -8.52 10.16 -15.49
CA ASN A 157 -7.25 9.78 -16.10
C ASN A 157 -7.37 9.53 -17.61
N LEU A 158 -8.48 8.91 -18.05
CA LEU A 158 -8.78 8.76 -19.47
C LEU A 158 -9.01 10.11 -20.14
N ALA A 159 -9.64 11.07 -19.47
CA ALA A 159 -9.81 12.42 -19.99
C ALA A 159 -8.46 13.10 -20.25
N PHE A 160 -7.49 12.99 -19.32
CA PHE A 160 -6.12 13.46 -19.56
C PHE A 160 -5.46 12.74 -20.75
N CYS A 161 -5.62 11.42 -20.90
CA CYS A 161 -5.12 10.70 -22.09
C CYS A 161 -5.69 11.28 -23.40
N LEU A 162 -7.00 11.47 -23.46
CA LEU A 162 -7.67 11.97 -24.66
C LEU A 162 -7.27 13.41 -24.96
N TYR A 163 -7.11 14.23 -23.91
CA TYR A 163 -6.60 15.60 -24.04
C TYR A 163 -5.21 15.63 -24.66
N GLU A 164 -4.28 14.80 -24.17
CA GLU A 164 -2.92 14.72 -24.71
C GLU A 164 -2.93 14.32 -26.19
N ARG A 165 -3.81 13.38 -26.55
CA ARG A 165 -4.03 12.92 -27.94
C ARG A 165 -4.79 13.91 -28.82
N GLY A 166 -5.33 15.00 -28.25
CA GLY A 166 -6.05 16.05 -28.98
C GLY A 166 -7.55 15.80 -29.20
N ASP A 167 -8.11 14.78 -28.57
CA ASP A 167 -9.56 14.48 -28.60
C ASP A 167 -10.26 15.22 -27.45
N ILE A 168 -10.34 16.55 -27.58
CA ILE A 168 -10.71 17.47 -26.50
C ILE A 168 -12.18 17.30 -26.12
N GLU A 169 -13.07 17.11 -27.09
CA GLU A 169 -14.51 16.96 -26.87
C GLU A 169 -14.83 15.70 -26.06
N ARG A 170 -14.18 14.57 -26.36
CA ARG A 170 -14.36 13.35 -25.54
C ARG A 170 -13.74 13.50 -24.16
N ALA A 171 -12.62 14.22 -24.03
CA ALA A 171 -12.04 14.53 -22.72
C ALA A 171 -13.01 15.34 -21.83
N ILE A 172 -13.66 16.36 -22.38
CA ILE A 172 -14.69 17.16 -21.68
C ILE A 172 -15.81 16.24 -21.16
N GLY A 173 -16.34 15.36 -22.00
CA GLY A 173 -17.39 14.41 -21.60
C GLY A 173 -16.97 13.53 -20.41
N LEU A 174 -15.74 13.02 -20.44
CA LEU A 174 -15.21 12.17 -19.38
C LEU A 174 -14.95 12.93 -18.08
N TRP A 175 -14.44 14.16 -18.12
CA TRP A 175 -14.30 14.97 -16.91
C TRP A 175 -15.67 15.32 -16.30
N HIS A 176 -16.69 15.59 -17.12
CA HIS A 176 -18.05 15.73 -16.60
C HIS A 176 -18.53 14.46 -15.90
N THR A 177 -18.30 13.28 -16.48
CA THR A 177 -18.62 12.01 -15.80
C THR A 177 -17.84 11.83 -14.50
N ALA A 178 -16.53 12.13 -14.50
CA ALA A 178 -15.71 12.06 -13.30
C ALA A 178 -16.25 12.96 -12.18
N LEU A 179 -16.66 14.20 -12.51
CA LEU A 179 -17.22 15.16 -11.56
C LEU A 179 -18.65 14.83 -11.11
N GLN A 180 -19.41 14.06 -11.91
CA GLN A 180 -20.70 13.51 -11.47
C GLN A 180 -20.51 12.43 -10.40
N LEU A 181 -19.44 11.64 -10.51
CA LEU A 181 -19.10 10.58 -9.54
C LEU A 181 -18.40 11.13 -8.30
N ASP A 182 -17.47 12.07 -8.48
CA ASP A 182 -16.79 12.80 -7.41
C ASP A 182 -16.68 14.31 -7.72
N PRO A 183 -17.61 15.13 -7.21
CA PRO A 183 -17.55 16.59 -7.33
C PRO A 183 -16.36 17.23 -6.58
N GLY A 184 -15.63 16.46 -5.77
CA GLY A 184 -14.52 16.93 -4.96
C GLY A 184 -13.16 16.91 -5.66
N SER A 185 -13.08 16.46 -6.92
CA SER A 185 -11.81 16.29 -7.63
C SER A 185 -11.27 17.61 -8.21
N PRO A 186 -10.18 18.19 -7.67
CA PRO A 186 -9.60 19.40 -8.23
C PRO A 186 -8.91 19.16 -9.57
N ASP A 187 -8.33 17.96 -9.79
CA ASP A 187 -7.74 17.54 -11.07
C ASP A 187 -8.80 17.57 -12.19
N ALA A 188 -9.98 17.00 -11.94
CA ALA A 188 -11.05 16.95 -12.93
C ALA A 188 -11.61 18.35 -13.23
N HIS A 189 -11.77 19.19 -12.21
CA HIS A 189 -12.19 20.59 -12.40
C HIS A 189 -11.19 21.42 -13.22
N ALA A 190 -9.89 21.29 -12.96
CA ALA A 190 -8.85 22.02 -13.66
C ALA A 190 -8.62 21.49 -15.09
N GLY A 191 -8.67 20.16 -15.27
CA GLY A 191 -8.61 19.53 -16.59
C GLY A 191 -9.80 19.95 -17.47
N LEU A 192 -11.02 19.85 -16.94
CA LEU A 192 -12.24 20.30 -17.62
C LEU A 192 -12.15 21.77 -18.01
N ALA A 193 -11.74 22.63 -17.07
CA ALA A 193 -11.59 24.05 -17.33
C ALA A 193 -10.63 24.34 -18.49
N THR A 194 -9.49 23.64 -18.51
CA THR A 194 -8.49 23.80 -19.57
C THR A 194 -9.04 23.39 -20.93
N ALA A 195 -9.77 22.28 -21.00
CA ALA A 195 -10.40 21.83 -22.23
C ALA A 195 -11.56 22.72 -22.70
N LEU A 196 -12.40 23.19 -21.78
CA LEU A 196 -13.46 24.17 -22.08
C LEU A 196 -12.88 25.46 -22.62
N TRP A 197 -11.74 25.90 -22.07
CA TRP A 197 -11.02 27.05 -22.59
C TRP A 197 -10.57 26.85 -24.04
N MET A 198 -10.00 25.68 -24.34
CA MET A 198 -9.53 25.34 -25.70
C MET A 198 -10.66 25.33 -26.74
N VAL A 199 -11.89 24.99 -26.35
CA VAL A 199 -13.06 25.00 -27.24
C VAL A 199 -13.85 26.32 -27.20
N GLY A 200 -13.32 27.36 -26.56
CA GLY A 200 -13.91 28.72 -26.52
C GLY A 200 -15.01 28.92 -25.48
N GLN A 201 -15.29 27.92 -24.63
CA GLN A 201 -16.27 27.99 -23.54
C GLN A 201 -15.67 28.67 -22.29
N HIS A 202 -15.21 29.91 -22.47
CA HIS A 202 -14.37 30.60 -21.47
C HIS A 202 -15.06 30.86 -20.13
N HIS A 203 -16.38 31.12 -20.12
CA HIS A 203 -17.11 31.39 -18.88
C HIS A 203 -17.20 30.15 -17.99
N GLU A 204 -17.59 29.01 -18.55
CA GLU A 204 -17.65 27.73 -17.83
C GLU A 204 -16.25 27.25 -17.43
N ALA A 205 -15.25 27.51 -18.28
CA ALA A 205 -13.86 27.25 -17.96
C ALA A 205 -13.41 28.00 -16.70
N GLN A 206 -13.71 29.30 -16.59
CA GLN A 206 -13.37 30.09 -15.40
C GLN A 206 -14.05 29.57 -14.14
N GLN A 207 -15.34 29.24 -14.22
CA GLN A 207 -16.08 28.68 -13.09
C GLN A 207 -15.49 27.35 -12.61
N SER A 208 -15.19 26.44 -13.54
CA SER A 208 -14.59 25.16 -13.20
C SER A 208 -13.17 25.31 -12.64
N TYR A 209 -12.37 26.24 -13.19
CA TYR A 209 -11.01 26.49 -12.66
C TYR A 209 -11.04 27.13 -11.27
N GLN A 210 -11.97 28.06 -11.04
CA GLN A 210 -12.19 28.63 -9.71
C GLN A 210 -12.53 27.52 -8.70
N ARG A 211 -13.37 26.55 -9.09
CA ARG A 211 -13.68 25.42 -8.23
C ARG A 211 -12.45 24.56 -7.90
N ALA A 212 -11.56 24.33 -8.88
CA ALA A 212 -10.29 23.65 -8.63
C ALA A 212 -9.42 24.40 -7.61
N LEU A 213 -9.34 25.74 -7.70
CA LEU A 213 -8.60 26.58 -6.76
C LEU A 213 -9.19 26.58 -5.35
N GLU A 214 -10.52 26.57 -5.23
CA GLU A 214 -11.21 26.46 -3.93
C GLU A 214 -10.92 25.12 -3.25
N LEU A 215 -10.92 24.03 -4.02
CA LEU A 215 -10.62 22.68 -3.54
C LEU A 215 -9.13 22.51 -3.21
N GLN A 216 -8.26 23.08 -4.05
CA GLN A 216 -6.82 23.00 -3.89
C GLN A 216 -6.13 24.28 -4.43
N PRO A 217 -5.74 25.22 -3.55
CA PRO A 217 -5.14 26.50 -3.95
C PRO A 217 -3.84 26.37 -4.76
N LEU A 218 -3.16 25.22 -4.69
CA LEU A 218 -1.92 24.95 -5.41
C LEU A 218 -2.09 24.90 -6.94
N TYR A 219 -3.32 24.79 -7.46
CA TYR A 219 -3.60 24.96 -8.90
C TYR A 219 -3.33 26.39 -9.42
N GLY A 220 -3.08 27.35 -8.54
CA GLY A 220 -2.56 28.67 -8.92
C GLY A 220 -1.05 28.67 -9.20
N ASN A 221 -0.34 27.62 -8.80
CA ASN A 221 1.11 27.53 -8.90
C ASN A 221 1.55 26.58 -10.03
N ALA A 222 2.12 27.15 -11.08
CA ALA A 222 2.60 26.42 -12.25
C ALA A 222 3.66 25.37 -11.95
N ASP A 223 4.62 25.70 -11.09
CA ASP A 223 5.75 24.83 -10.76
C ASP A 223 5.31 23.63 -9.92
N TRP A 224 4.29 23.82 -9.09
CA TRP A 224 3.65 22.72 -8.37
C TRP A 224 2.91 21.79 -9.33
N MET A 225 2.11 22.35 -10.24
CA MET A 225 1.37 21.56 -11.22
C MET A 225 2.33 20.79 -12.14
N ALA A 226 3.46 21.38 -12.55
CA ALA A 226 4.47 20.71 -13.38
C ALA A 226 5.11 19.48 -12.73
N GLN A 227 5.05 19.36 -11.40
CA GLN A 227 5.50 18.18 -10.67
C GLN A 227 4.38 17.16 -10.44
N ALA A 228 3.13 17.53 -10.71
CA ALA A 228 1.99 16.66 -10.58
C ALA A 228 1.91 15.67 -11.75
N ARG A 229 1.30 14.51 -11.49
CA ARG A 229 1.31 13.35 -12.38
C ARG A 229 0.70 13.61 -13.77
N TYR A 230 -0.31 14.46 -13.86
CA TYR A 230 -1.16 14.62 -15.04
C TYR A 230 -0.80 15.80 -15.94
N TRP A 231 -0.03 16.74 -15.43
CA TRP A 231 0.16 18.04 -16.03
C TRP A 231 1.38 18.05 -16.94
N SER A 232 1.17 17.61 -18.20
CA SER A 232 2.19 17.73 -19.24
C SER A 232 2.51 19.20 -19.56
N PRO A 233 3.64 19.49 -20.22
CA PRO A 233 3.94 20.84 -20.70
C PRO A 233 2.82 21.43 -21.58
N LYS A 234 2.10 20.58 -22.34
CA LYS A 234 1.00 20.99 -23.23
C LYS A 234 -0.17 21.55 -22.42
N ILE A 235 -0.79 20.73 -21.57
CA ILE A 235 -1.96 21.14 -20.78
C ILE A 235 -1.63 22.24 -19.77
N LEU A 236 -0.39 22.31 -19.27
CA LEU A 236 0.09 23.44 -18.47
C LEU A 236 0.12 24.75 -19.26
N ALA A 237 0.59 24.72 -20.50
CA ALA A 237 0.58 25.90 -21.36
C ALA A 237 -0.86 26.34 -21.66
N ASP A 238 -1.73 25.38 -22.00
CA ASP A 238 -3.13 25.66 -22.34
C ASP A 238 -3.94 26.21 -21.15
N SER A 239 -3.59 25.83 -19.92
CA SER A 239 -4.23 26.34 -18.70
C SER A 239 -3.70 27.70 -18.21
N GLN A 240 -2.64 28.24 -18.82
CA GLN A 240 -2.02 29.51 -18.41
C GLN A 240 -3.01 30.70 -18.33
N PRO A 241 -3.94 30.88 -19.28
CA PRO A 241 -4.90 31.99 -19.23
C PRO A 241 -5.85 31.94 -18.03
N LEU A 242 -6.14 30.74 -17.53
CA LEU A 242 -7.05 30.53 -16.39
C LEU A 242 -6.37 30.90 -15.06
N ARG A 243 -5.09 30.58 -14.93
CA ARG A 243 -4.28 30.89 -13.73
C ARG A 243 -4.01 32.37 -13.56
N GLY A 244 -3.77 33.10 -14.65
CA GLY A 244 -3.46 34.53 -14.57
C GLY A 244 -4.67 35.43 -14.30
N ARG A 245 -5.88 34.98 -14.64
CA ARG A 245 -7.11 35.81 -14.56
C ARG A 245 -7.88 35.70 -13.24
N LEU A 246 -7.62 34.65 -12.45
CA LEU A 246 -8.36 34.33 -11.23
C LEU A 246 -7.56 34.60 -9.94
N VAL A 247 -6.30 35.05 -10.06
CA VAL A 247 -5.37 35.29 -8.93
C VAL A 247 -5.28 36.79 -8.57
N LEU A 248 -6.20 37.63 -9.08
CA LEU A 248 -6.32 39.05 -8.74
C LEU A 248 -7.53 39.29 -7.84
#